data_AF-N1TWJ8-F1
#
_entry.id   AF-N1TWJ8-F1
#
_cell.length_a   1.000
_cell.length_b   1.000
_cell.length_c   1.000
_cell.angle_alpha   90.00
_cell.angle_beta   90.00
_cell.angle_gamma   90.00
#
_symmetry.space_group_name_H-M   'P 1'
#
loop_
_entity.id
_entity.type
_entity.pdbx_description
1 polymer ?
#
loop_
_entity_poly.entity_id
_entity_poly.type
_entity_poly.pdbx_seq_one_letter_code
_entity_poly.pdbx_strand_id
1 'polypeptide(L)'
;MNLIFLFETLLLKFKMNFFKGIIRKMEEVYPYPSIPTYVFGNHDQRRYMMKINNNLEKGKLVALFQFTARGVPVTYYGEEIGMTNETIKLTEAQDPLARIYRWLGDSFSELLGLADVIIRDRARSPMQWDDTPNAGFTSKKAIPWIRVHGNYRERNVLIESEDRDSLLNTYRNVLRLRNKSRALKEGSLRLIEENVPKDILVYLREFEKNVNWSF
;
A
#
# COMPACT_ATOMS: atom_id res chain seq x y z
N MET A 1 7.36 9.17 -20.62
CA MET A 1 6.23 9.12 -19.67
C MET A 1 6.68 9.85 -18.42
N ASN A 2 6.06 10.99 -18.11
CA ASN A 2 6.34 11.72 -16.87
C ASN A 2 5.31 11.25 -15.84
N LEU A 3 5.76 10.56 -14.79
CA LEU A 3 4.92 10.10 -13.68
C LEU A 3 5.11 11.02 -12.47
N ILE A 4 4.01 11.30 -11.78
CA ILE A 4 4.02 12.03 -10.51
C ILE A 4 3.49 11.08 -9.44
N PHE A 5 4.16 11.04 -8.29
CA PHE A 5 3.67 10.32 -7.12
C PHE A 5 2.55 11.11 -6.47
N LEU A 6 1.35 10.53 -6.47
CA LEU A 6 0.15 11.10 -5.89
C LEU A 6 -0.02 10.58 -4.46
N PHE A 7 -0.26 11.49 -3.52
CA PHE A 7 -0.31 11.19 -2.08
C PHE A 7 -1.75 11.03 -1.57
N GLU A 8 -2.77 11.24 -2.41
CA GLU A 8 -4.18 11.16 -2.04
C GLU A 8 -4.57 9.79 -1.48
N THR A 9 -4.04 8.72 -2.06
CA THR A 9 -4.34 7.34 -1.67
C THR A 9 -3.68 6.95 -0.35
N LEU A 10 -2.65 7.68 0.09
CA LEU A 10 -2.06 7.50 1.40
C LEU A 10 -3.05 7.87 2.52
N LEU A 11 -4.04 8.72 2.25
CA LEU A 11 -5.08 9.07 3.23
C LEU A 11 -6.21 8.01 3.31
N LEU A 12 -5.91 6.76 2.95
CA LEU A 12 -6.84 5.63 2.89
C LEU A 12 -7.82 5.63 4.07
N LYS A 13 -9.10 5.79 3.73
CA LYS A 13 -10.24 5.48 4.59
C LYS A 13 -10.98 4.33 3.93
N PHE A 14 -11.01 3.15 4.56
CA PHE A 14 -11.65 1.97 3.98
C PHE A 14 -13.19 2.10 4.01
N LYS A 15 -13.72 2.93 3.11
CA LYS A 15 -15.15 3.23 2.92
C LYS A 15 -15.41 3.44 1.43
N MET A 16 -16.59 3.08 0.96
CA MET A 16 -16.93 3.17 -0.46
C MET A 16 -16.73 4.57 -1.06
N ASN A 17 -17.18 5.61 -0.34
CA ASN A 17 -17.05 7.00 -0.78
C ASN A 17 -15.59 7.44 -0.98
N PHE A 18 -14.64 6.86 -0.26
CA PHE A 18 -13.23 7.14 -0.47
C PHE A 18 -12.78 6.64 -1.85
N PHE A 19 -13.02 5.37 -2.17
CA PHE A 19 -12.60 4.80 -3.45
C PHE A 19 -13.31 5.45 -4.64
N LYS A 20 -14.62 5.70 -4.53
CA LYS A 20 -15.38 6.45 -5.56
C LYS A 20 -14.84 7.87 -5.74
N GLY A 21 -14.58 8.57 -4.64
CA GLY A 21 -14.02 9.92 -4.67
C GLY A 21 -12.62 9.97 -5.27
N ILE A 22 -11.77 9.00 -4.93
CA ILE A 22 -10.43 8.86 -5.53
C ILE A 22 -10.56 8.60 -7.03
N ILE A 23 -11.39 7.65 -7.47
CA ILE A 23 -11.59 7.40 -8.92
C ILE A 23 -12.01 8.68 -9.63
N ARG A 24 -13.08 9.35 -9.15
CA ARG A 24 -13.58 10.58 -9.78
C ARG A 24 -12.49 11.64 -9.89
N LYS A 25 -11.78 11.90 -8.79
CA LYS A 25 -10.70 12.88 -8.76
C LYS A 25 -9.57 12.50 -9.73
N MET A 26 -9.17 11.24 -9.79
CA MET A 26 -8.09 10.81 -10.67
C MET A 26 -8.46 10.93 -12.15
N GLU A 27 -9.68 10.54 -12.53
CA GLU A 27 -10.15 10.66 -13.91
C GLU A 27 -10.39 12.12 -14.33
N GLU A 28 -10.82 12.98 -13.40
CA GLU A 28 -11.07 14.42 -13.65
C GLU A 28 -9.78 15.24 -13.75
N VAL A 29 -8.83 15.02 -12.83
CA VAL A 29 -7.60 15.82 -12.72
C VAL A 29 -6.48 15.28 -13.62
N TYR A 30 -6.45 13.96 -13.86
CA TYR A 30 -5.43 13.30 -14.67
C TYR A 30 -6.05 12.52 -15.85
N PRO A 31 -6.85 13.18 -16.72
CA PRO A 31 -7.38 12.53 -17.91
C PRO A 31 -6.25 12.21 -18.89
N TYR A 32 -6.52 11.34 -19.86
CA TYR A 32 -5.58 11.06 -20.94
C TYR A 32 -5.06 12.36 -21.61
N PRO A 33 -3.76 12.50 -21.90
CA PRO A 33 -2.70 11.48 -21.83
C PRO A 33 -2.02 11.32 -20.46
N SER A 34 -2.48 11.99 -19.41
CA SER A 34 -1.97 11.82 -18.05
C SER A 34 -2.39 10.47 -17.45
N ILE A 35 -1.55 9.94 -16.56
CA ILE A 35 -1.76 8.66 -15.88
C ILE A 35 -1.53 8.87 -14.38
N PRO A 36 -2.56 8.68 -13.53
CA PRO A 36 -2.41 8.82 -12.09
C PRO A 36 -1.61 7.65 -11.51
N THR A 37 -1.02 7.85 -10.33
CA THR A 37 -0.39 6.78 -9.55
C THR A 37 -1.26 6.44 -8.34
N TYR A 38 -1.26 5.16 -7.94
CA TYR A 38 -1.92 4.71 -6.71
C TYR A 38 -0.87 4.24 -5.70
N VAL A 39 -0.68 5.03 -4.64
CA VAL A 39 0.33 4.82 -3.60
C VAL A 39 -0.36 4.70 -2.25
N PHE A 40 -0.50 3.48 -1.71
CA PHE A 40 -1.19 3.27 -0.42
C PHE A 40 -0.26 3.34 0.79
N GLY A 41 1.03 3.08 0.59
CA GLY A 41 2.07 3.25 1.59
C GLY A 41 3.40 3.68 0.96
N ASN A 42 4.27 4.15 1.84
CA ASN A 42 5.64 4.55 1.54
C ASN A 42 6.44 4.53 2.85
N HIS A 43 7.68 5.00 2.80
CA HIS A 43 8.60 5.06 3.94
C HIS A 43 8.41 6.29 4.84
N ASP A 44 7.44 7.16 4.55
CA ASP A 44 7.19 8.41 5.27
C ASP A 44 5.92 8.40 6.11
N GLN A 45 5.06 7.40 5.94
CA GLN A 45 3.84 7.23 6.71
C GLN A 45 3.76 5.83 7.30
N ARG A 46 2.92 5.68 8.33
CA ARG A 46 2.52 4.35 8.81
C ARG A 46 2.02 3.48 7.66
N ARG A 47 2.40 2.20 7.69
CA ARG A 47 1.96 1.17 6.74
C ARG A 47 0.44 1.15 6.67
N TYR A 48 -0.13 1.01 5.48
CA TYR A 48 -1.58 1.16 5.30
C TYR A 48 -2.37 0.06 6.02
N MET A 49 -1.76 -1.09 6.34
CA MET A 49 -2.39 -2.13 7.16
C MET A 49 -2.93 -1.58 8.48
N MET A 50 -2.22 -0.62 9.09
CA MET A 50 -2.69 0.07 10.30
C MET A 50 -3.97 0.89 10.06
N LYS A 51 -4.14 1.45 8.84
CA LYS A 51 -5.32 2.25 8.44
C LYS A 51 -6.56 1.39 8.20
N ILE A 52 -6.39 0.07 8.07
CA ILE A 52 -7.45 -0.91 7.85
C ILE A 52 -7.57 -1.94 8.99
N ASN A 53 -7.01 -1.62 10.16
CA ASN A 53 -7.03 -2.45 11.37
C ASN A 53 -6.42 -3.84 11.16
N ASN A 54 -5.31 -3.92 10.42
CA ASN A 54 -4.55 -5.14 10.14
C ASN A 54 -5.37 -6.27 9.48
N ASN A 55 -6.51 -5.92 8.86
CA ASN A 55 -7.42 -6.87 8.24
C ASN A 55 -6.92 -7.25 6.84
N LEU A 56 -6.53 -8.52 6.68
CA LEU A 56 -5.98 -9.05 5.43
C LEU A 56 -6.98 -9.06 4.28
N GLU A 57 -8.26 -9.36 4.54
CA GLU A 57 -9.31 -9.35 3.52
C GLU A 57 -9.51 -7.94 2.93
N LYS A 58 -9.46 -6.90 3.78
CA LYS A 58 -9.42 -5.51 3.31
C LYS A 58 -8.15 -5.23 2.52
N GLY A 59 -7.00 -5.79 2.93
CA GLY A 59 -5.74 -5.70 2.19
C GLY A 59 -5.84 -6.27 0.77
N LYS A 60 -6.49 -7.43 0.62
CA LYS A 60 -6.77 -8.05 -0.68
C LYS A 60 -7.63 -7.15 -1.57
N LEU A 61 -8.66 -6.51 -1.00
CA LEU A 61 -9.52 -5.56 -1.73
C LEU A 61 -8.77 -4.29 -2.14
N VAL A 62 -7.88 -3.76 -1.29
CA VAL A 62 -7.00 -2.63 -1.64
C VAL A 62 -6.06 -3.02 -2.79
N ALA A 63 -5.42 -4.19 -2.71
CA ALA A 63 -4.56 -4.70 -3.79
C ALA A 63 -5.35 -4.87 -5.09
N LEU A 64 -6.54 -5.49 -5.02
CA LEU A 64 -7.41 -5.63 -6.17
C LEU A 64 -7.69 -4.28 -6.83
N PHE A 65 -8.14 -3.29 -6.04
CA PHE A 65 -8.37 -1.93 -6.52
C PHE A 65 -7.11 -1.32 -7.14
N GLN A 66 -5.98 -1.36 -6.44
CA GLN A 66 -4.72 -0.73 -6.85
C GLN A 66 -4.26 -1.23 -8.22
N PHE A 67 -4.36 -2.54 -8.47
CA PHE A 67 -3.89 -3.16 -9.71
C PHE A 67 -4.95 -3.17 -10.82
N THR A 68 -6.23 -2.90 -10.52
CA THR A 68 -7.31 -2.92 -11.53
C THR A 68 -7.91 -1.54 -11.85
N ALA A 69 -7.65 -0.50 -11.05
CA ALA A 69 -7.97 0.88 -11.41
C ALA A 69 -7.07 1.41 -12.55
N ARG A 70 -7.51 2.46 -13.25
CA ARG A 70 -6.73 3.14 -14.30
C ARG A 70 -5.65 3.98 -13.64
N GLY A 71 -4.40 3.58 -13.84
CA GLY A 71 -3.24 4.25 -13.26
C GLY A 71 -2.07 3.30 -13.13
N VAL A 72 -0.96 3.81 -12.60
CA VAL A 72 0.21 3.02 -12.25
C VAL A 72 0.14 2.61 -10.78
N PRO A 73 0.05 1.31 -10.45
CA PRO A 73 0.12 0.83 -9.08
C PRO A 73 1.54 1.00 -8.55
N VAL A 74 1.68 1.51 -7.32
CA VAL A 74 2.95 1.60 -6.60
C VAL A 74 2.83 0.86 -5.27
N THR A 75 3.58 -0.22 -5.12
CA THR A 75 3.61 -1.02 -3.90
C THR A 75 4.86 -0.69 -3.08
N TYR A 76 4.68 -0.44 -1.78
CA TYR A 76 5.79 -0.34 -0.83
C TYR A 76 6.11 -1.74 -0.27
N TYR A 77 7.39 -2.07 -0.10
CA TYR A 77 7.79 -3.42 0.32
C TYR A 77 7.07 -3.85 1.60
N GLY A 78 6.64 -5.10 1.66
CA GLY A 78 5.93 -5.64 2.80
C GLY A 78 4.42 -5.42 2.75
N GLU A 79 3.89 -4.54 1.90
CA GLU A 79 2.44 -4.42 1.70
C GLU A 79 1.84 -5.73 1.18
N GLU A 80 2.57 -6.43 0.33
CA GLU A 80 2.19 -7.69 -0.29
C GLU A 80 2.06 -8.84 0.71
N ILE A 81 2.79 -8.82 1.82
CA ILE A 81 2.63 -9.78 2.93
C ILE A 81 1.86 -9.18 4.11
N GLY A 82 1.37 -7.95 3.97
CA GLY A 82 0.61 -7.25 5.01
C GLY A 82 1.44 -6.84 6.23
N MET A 83 2.70 -6.45 6.07
CA MET A 83 3.51 -5.92 7.16
C MET A 83 2.81 -4.76 7.88
N THR A 84 2.95 -4.72 9.20
CA THR A 84 2.42 -3.68 10.08
C THR A 84 3.54 -2.81 10.63
N ASN A 85 3.19 -1.66 11.20
CA ASN A 85 4.19 -0.80 11.83
C ASN A 85 4.87 -1.52 12.99
N GLU A 86 6.18 -1.37 13.11
CA GLU A 86 6.91 -1.79 14.30
C GLU A 86 6.66 -0.81 15.47
N THR A 87 6.73 -1.31 16.70
CA THR A 87 6.51 -0.48 17.90
C THR A 87 7.81 0.20 18.36
N ILE A 88 8.30 1.18 17.61
CA ILE A 88 9.53 1.92 17.95
C ILE A 88 9.18 3.12 18.85
N LYS A 89 9.87 3.24 19.99
CA LYS A 89 9.79 4.41 20.87
C LYS A 89 10.51 5.60 20.24
N LEU A 90 10.04 6.82 20.49
CA LEU A 90 10.65 8.07 20.05
C LEU A 90 12.11 8.18 20.53
N THR A 91 12.40 7.65 21.70
CA THR A 91 13.74 7.60 22.29
C THR A 91 14.68 6.64 21.56
N GLU A 92 14.15 5.57 20.96
CA GLU A 92 14.87 4.53 20.22
C GLU A 92 14.96 4.83 18.71
N ALA A 93 14.17 5.79 18.23
CA ALA A 93 14.09 6.16 16.82
C ALA A 93 15.39 6.80 16.31
N GLN A 94 15.79 6.39 15.10
CA GLN A 94 16.97 6.85 14.38
C GLN A 94 16.63 8.02 13.43
N ASP A 95 15.36 8.16 13.05
CA ASP A 95 14.85 9.22 12.18
C ASP A 95 15.28 10.61 12.67
N PRO A 96 15.90 11.46 11.81
CA PRO A 96 16.19 12.85 12.14
C PRO A 96 15.00 13.63 12.68
N LEU A 97 13.79 13.37 12.16
CA LEU A 97 12.57 14.02 12.64
C LEU A 97 12.27 13.61 14.08
N ALA A 98 12.36 12.32 14.39
CA ALA A 98 12.20 11.81 15.76
C ALA A 98 13.23 12.40 16.73
N ARG A 99 14.47 12.61 16.27
CA ARG A 99 15.52 13.25 17.08
C ARG A 99 15.18 14.68 17.46
N ILE A 100 14.58 15.47 16.57
CA ILE A 100 14.16 16.85 16.83
C ILE A 100 13.07 16.90 17.91
N TYR A 101 12.12 15.96 17.86
CA TYR A 101 10.95 15.95 18.73
C TYR A 101 11.11 15.09 19.99
N ARG A 102 12.30 14.53 20.26
CA ARG A 102 12.55 13.62 21.38
C ARG A 102 12.18 14.20 22.75
N TRP A 103 12.24 15.52 22.89
CA TRP A 103 11.84 16.25 24.10
C TRP A 103 10.35 16.10 24.47
N LEU A 104 9.47 15.76 23.50
CA LEU A 104 8.06 15.48 23.78
C LEU A 104 7.90 14.25 24.69
N GLY A 105 8.79 13.28 24.58
CA GLY A 105 8.67 11.98 25.25
C GLY A 105 7.61 11.08 24.62
N ASP A 106 7.74 9.77 24.87
CA ASP A 106 6.90 8.73 24.25
C ASP A 106 5.40 8.93 24.55
N SER A 107 5.03 9.00 25.84
CA SER A 107 3.62 9.08 26.27
C SER A 107 2.90 10.32 25.72
N PHE A 108 3.58 11.46 25.67
CA PHE A 108 2.99 12.69 25.17
C PHE A 108 2.85 12.68 23.64
N SER A 109 3.84 12.13 22.92
CA SER A 109 3.77 11.99 21.47
C SER A 109 2.66 11.05 20.99
N GLU A 110 2.39 9.98 21.74
CA GLU A 110 1.27 9.07 21.51
C GLU A 110 -0.07 9.72 21.83
N LEU A 111 -0.17 10.43 22.97
CA LEU A 111 -1.39 11.16 23.38
C LEU A 111 -1.82 12.19 22.32
N LEU A 112 -0.87 12.90 21.71
CA LEU A 112 -1.13 13.88 20.66
C LEU A 112 -1.36 13.25 19.27
N GLY A 113 -1.22 11.92 19.13
CA GLY A 113 -1.32 11.23 17.84
C GLY A 113 -0.19 11.59 16.87
N LEU A 114 0.93 12.12 17.37
CA LEU A 114 2.07 12.56 16.57
C LEU A 114 3.11 11.46 16.36
N ALA A 115 3.09 10.41 17.17
CA ALA A 115 4.10 9.36 17.16
C ALA A 115 4.29 8.73 15.76
N ASP A 116 3.22 8.39 15.06
CA ASP A 116 3.28 7.79 13.71
C ASP A 116 3.76 8.77 12.62
N VAL A 117 3.67 10.09 12.87
CA VAL A 117 4.13 11.14 11.93
C VAL A 117 5.61 11.42 12.17
N ILE A 118 6.03 11.44 13.43
CA ILE A 118 7.37 11.80 13.85
C ILE A 118 8.34 10.60 13.76
N ILE A 119 7.85 9.38 13.98
CA ILE A 119 8.64 8.15 14.03
C ILE A 119 8.41 7.32 12.77
N ARG A 120 8.96 7.78 11.63
CA ARG A 120 8.77 7.09 10.34
C ARG A 120 9.48 5.74 10.30
N ASP A 121 10.47 5.52 11.18
CA ASP A 121 11.16 4.24 11.36
C ASP A 121 10.22 3.08 11.62
N ARG A 122 9.03 3.33 12.21
CA ARG A 122 8.00 2.30 12.42
C ARG A 122 7.56 1.63 11.12
N ALA A 123 7.61 2.33 9.99
CA ALA A 123 7.28 1.77 8.68
C ALA A 123 8.51 1.19 7.94
N ARG A 124 9.72 1.34 8.51
CA ARG A 124 11.00 1.01 7.86
C ARG A 124 11.66 -0.25 8.45
N SER A 125 10.92 -1.02 9.25
CA SER A 125 11.39 -2.31 9.77
C SER A 125 11.81 -3.22 8.61
N PRO A 126 12.91 -3.99 8.76
CA PRO A 126 13.38 -4.85 7.69
C PRO A 126 12.31 -5.85 7.20
N MET A 127 12.43 -6.23 5.93
CA MET A 127 11.53 -7.20 5.30
C MET A 127 11.55 -8.54 6.03
N GLN A 128 10.38 -9.18 6.13
CA GLN A 128 10.18 -10.45 6.82
C GLN A 128 10.26 -11.60 5.79
N TRP A 129 11.45 -12.12 5.52
CA TRP A 129 11.66 -13.16 4.49
C TRP A 129 11.22 -14.55 4.98
N ASP A 130 11.67 -14.95 6.17
CA ASP A 130 11.39 -16.26 6.76
C ASP A 130 11.31 -16.18 8.30
N ASP A 131 11.22 -17.33 8.97
CA ASP A 131 11.13 -17.46 10.44
C ASP A 131 12.49 -17.63 11.14
N THR A 132 13.59 -17.52 10.40
CA THR A 132 14.95 -17.60 10.94
C THR A 132 15.32 -16.31 11.69
N PRO A 133 16.39 -16.30 12.51
CA PRO A 133 16.80 -15.10 13.23
C PRO A 133 16.94 -13.88 12.31
N ASN A 134 16.51 -12.72 12.79
CA ASN A 134 16.40 -11.48 11.99
C ASN A 134 15.50 -11.63 10.75
N ALA A 135 14.49 -12.51 10.78
CA ALA A 135 13.52 -12.72 9.72
C ALA A 135 14.15 -13.03 8.34
N GLY A 136 15.33 -13.67 8.32
CA GLY A 136 16.10 -13.91 7.11
C GLY A 136 16.71 -12.65 6.46
N PHE A 137 16.54 -11.46 7.06
CA PHE A 137 17.05 -10.21 6.50
C PHE A 137 18.57 -10.07 6.59
N THR A 138 19.16 -10.55 7.68
CA THR A 138 20.60 -10.50 7.90
C THR A 138 21.05 -11.69 8.75
N SER A 139 22.36 -11.90 8.86
CA SER A 139 22.91 -13.01 9.63
C SER A 139 22.45 -12.98 11.09
N LYS A 140 22.33 -14.15 11.72
CA LYS A 140 21.96 -14.30 13.14
C LYS A 140 22.84 -13.47 14.09
N LYS A 141 24.09 -13.20 13.73
CA LYS A 141 25.05 -12.46 14.56
C LYS A 141 24.98 -10.94 14.38
N ALA A 142 24.35 -10.47 13.32
CA ALA A 142 24.23 -9.04 13.03
C ALA A 142 23.06 -8.43 13.80
N ILE A 143 23.21 -7.15 14.17
CA ILE A 143 22.14 -6.33 14.73
C ILE A 143 21.68 -5.40 13.61
N PRO A 144 20.45 -5.56 13.09
CA PRO A 144 19.95 -4.68 12.04
C PRO A 144 19.75 -3.26 12.59
N TRP A 145 19.92 -2.26 11.71
CA TRP A 145 19.83 -0.84 12.06
C TRP A 145 18.46 -0.42 12.63
N ILE A 146 17.40 -1.10 12.20
CA ILE A 146 16.08 -1.15 12.84
C ILE A 146 15.76 -2.62 13.14
N ARG A 147 15.18 -2.90 14.30
CA ARG A 147 14.74 -4.25 14.68
C ARG A 147 13.71 -4.80 13.70
N VAL A 148 13.79 -6.11 13.44
CA VAL A 148 12.74 -6.81 12.67
C VAL A 148 11.43 -6.82 13.43
N HIS A 149 10.32 -6.93 12.68
CA HIS A 149 9.01 -6.84 13.29
C HIS A 149 8.66 -8.08 14.12
N GLY A 150 8.05 -7.90 15.30
CA GLY A 150 7.86 -9.00 16.27
C GLY A 150 7.09 -10.23 15.74
N ASN A 151 6.19 -10.03 14.77
CA ASN A 151 5.39 -11.10 14.17
C ASN A 151 6.06 -11.85 12.99
N TYR A 152 7.35 -11.67 12.74
CA TYR A 152 8.00 -12.26 11.55
C TYR A 152 7.94 -13.79 11.48
N ARG A 153 7.77 -14.47 12.62
CA ARG A 153 7.60 -15.93 12.68
C ARG A 153 6.21 -16.39 12.23
N GLU A 154 5.22 -15.52 12.36
CA GLU A 154 3.81 -15.80 12.02
C GLU A 154 3.49 -15.35 10.60
N ARG A 155 4.13 -14.27 10.16
CA ARG A 155 3.93 -13.63 8.86
C ARG A 155 5.29 -13.35 8.24
N ASN A 156 5.60 -14.01 7.15
CA ASN A 156 6.80 -13.76 6.36
C ASN A 156 6.57 -14.24 4.93
N VAL A 157 7.50 -13.93 4.03
CA VAL A 157 7.40 -14.30 2.62
C VAL A 157 7.31 -15.80 2.43
N LEU A 158 8.07 -16.60 3.18
CA LEU A 158 8.02 -18.07 3.07
C LEU A 158 6.61 -18.59 3.36
N ILE A 159 6.04 -18.25 4.52
CA ILE A 159 4.69 -18.65 4.94
C ILE A 159 3.63 -18.16 3.95
N GLU A 160 3.65 -16.86 3.60
CA GLU A 160 2.68 -16.28 2.67
C GLU A 160 2.82 -16.85 1.26
N SER A 161 4.00 -17.35 0.86
CA SER A 161 4.19 -17.93 -0.46
C SER A 161 3.56 -19.32 -0.61
N GLU A 162 3.49 -20.08 0.49
CA GLU A 162 2.92 -21.43 0.55
C GLU A 162 1.40 -21.42 0.68
N ASP A 163 0.83 -20.43 1.38
CA ASP A 163 -0.62 -20.26 1.53
C ASP A 163 -1.24 -19.64 0.26
N ARG A 164 -2.06 -20.42 -0.45
CA ARG A 164 -2.72 -19.99 -1.70
C ARG A 164 -3.69 -18.81 -1.50
N ASP A 165 -4.26 -18.68 -0.31
CA ASP A 165 -5.23 -17.63 0.03
C ASP A 165 -4.56 -16.43 0.71
N SER A 166 -3.23 -16.38 0.74
CA SER A 166 -2.47 -15.30 1.35
C SER A 166 -2.63 -13.96 0.64
N LEU A 167 -2.21 -12.88 1.32
CA LEU A 167 -2.17 -11.57 0.68
C LEU A 167 -1.12 -11.57 -0.44
N LEU A 168 0.02 -12.22 -0.23
CA LEU A 168 1.09 -12.29 -1.25
C LEU A 168 0.61 -12.95 -2.53
N ASN A 169 -0.10 -14.08 -2.41
CA ASN A 169 -0.63 -14.78 -3.57
C ASN A 169 -1.80 -14.00 -4.20
N THR A 170 -2.55 -13.20 -3.43
CA THR A 170 -3.49 -12.21 -4.01
C THR A 170 -2.77 -11.18 -4.88
N TYR A 171 -1.68 -10.57 -4.40
CA TYR A 171 -0.86 -9.64 -5.17
C TYR A 171 -0.31 -10.27 -6.46
N ARG A 172 0.25 -11.48 -6.37
CA ARG A 172 0.75 -12.23 -7.54
C ARG A 172 -0.36 -12.49 -8.56
N ASN A 173 -1.54 -12.90 -8.11
CA ASN A 173 -2.68 -13.22 -8.97
C ASN A 173 -3.22 -11.98 -9.68
N VAL A 174 -3.44 -10.87 -8.96
CA VAL A 174 -3.95 -9.63 -9.58
C VAL A 174 -2.92 -8.99 -10.51
N LEU A 175 -1.63 -9.04 -10.18
CA LEU A 175 -0.58 -8.57 -11.08
C LEU A 175 -0.54 -9.41 -12.37
N ARG A 176 -0.69 -10.73 -12.26
CA ARG A 176 -0.78 -11.64 -13.42
C ARG A 176 -2.00 -11.32 -14.27
N LEU A 177 -3.16 -11.07 -13.66
CA LEU A 177 -4.38 -10.65 -14.34
C LEU A 177 -4.16 -9.34 -15.10
N ARG A 178 -3.59 -8.33 -14.43
CA ARG A 178 -3.24 -7.03 -15.05
C ARG A 178 -2.32 -7.22 -16.24
N ASN A 179 -1.24 -7.99 -16.11
CA ASN A 179 -0.25 -8.17 -17.17
C ASN A 179 -0.85 -8.79 -18.45
N LYS A 180 -1.85 -9.66 -18.29
CA LYS A 180 -2.56 -10.33 -19.38
C LYS A 180 -3.70 -9.51 -20.00
N SER A 181 -4.12 -8.40 -19.38
CA SER A 181 -5.27 -7.61 -19.83
C SER A 181 -4.86 -6.22 -20.33
N ARG A 182 -5.12 -5.94 -21.62
CA ARG A 182 -4.95 -4.58 -22.17
C ARG A 182 -5.92 -3.58 -21.55
N ALA A 183 -7.16 -4.00 -21.27
CA ALA A 183 -8.13 -3.20 -20.55
C ALA A 183 -7.59 -2.71 -19.20
N LEU A 184 -6.88 -3.58 -18.46
CA LEU A 184 -6.30 -3.17 -17.18
C LEU A 184 -5.05 -2.29 -17.31
N LYS A 185 -4.20 -2.53 -18.31
CA LYS A 185 -2.95 -1.77 -18.52
C LYS A 185 -3.16 -0.40 -19.18
N GLU A 186 -4.03 -0.34 -20.18
CA GLU A 186 -4.15 0.79 -21.12
C GLU A 186 -5.57 1.35 -21.19
N GLY A 187 -6.58 0.56 -20.80
CA GLY A 187 -7.98 0.94 -20.97
C GLY A 187 -8.43 2.13 -20.12
N SER A 188 -9.49 2.79 -20.58
CA SER A 188 -10.23 3.78 -19.79
C SER A 188 -10.87 3.14 -18.56
N LEU A 189 -11.32 3.96 -17.61
CA LEU A 189 -12.10 3.53 -16.47
C LEU A 189 -13.42 4.31 -16.44
N ARG A 190 -14.54 3.61 -16.33
CA ARG A 190 -15.86 4.21 -16.12
C ARG A 190 -16.49 3.69 -14.84
N LEU A 191 -16.74 4.57 -13.88
CA LEU A 191 -17.42 4.22 -12.63
C LEU A 191 -18.89 3.89 -12.94
N ILE A 192 -19.41 2.81 -12.36
CA ILE A 192 -20.81 2.39 -12.48
C ILE A 192 -21.47 2.58 -11.11
N GLU A 193 -22.51 3.40 -11.06
CA GLU A 193 -23.17 3.76 -9.80
C GLU A 193 -24.68 3.54 -9.80
N GLU A 194 -25.28 3.49 -10.98
CA GLU A 194 -26.69 3.22 -11.14
C GLU A 194 -27.02 1.79 -10.68
N ASN A 195 -28.01 1.65 -9.80
CA ASN A 195 -28.46 0.36 -9.25
C ASN A 195 -27.36 -0.44 -8.52
N VAL A 196 -26.30 0.21 -8.03
CA VAL A 196 -25.23 -0.45 -7.26
C VAL A 196 -25.46 -0.26 -5.75
N PRO A 197 -25.44 -1.34 -4.94
CA PRO A 197 -25.50 -1.24 -3.48
C PRO A 197 -24.40 -0.34 -2.89
N LYS A 198 -24.69 0.32 -1.75
CA LYS A 198 -23.82 1.35 -1.16
C LYS A 198 -22.44 0.84 -0.72
N ASP A 199 -22.31 -0.45 -0.53
CA ASP A 199 -21.12 -1.17 -0.06
C ASP A 199 -20.36 -1.88 -1.19
N ILE A 200 -20.79 -1.75 -2.44
CA ILE A 200 -20.15 -2.34 -3.62
C ILE A 200 -19.52 -1.25 -4.51
N LEU A 201 -18.29 -1.49 -4.96
CA LEU A 201 -17.60 -0.67 -5.95
C LEU A 201 -17.65 -1.39 -7.29
N VAL A 202 -18.21 -0.74 -8.31
CA VAL A 202 -18.25 -1.29 -9.67
C VAL A 202 -17.67 -0.25 -10.63
N TYR A 203 -16.75 -0.69 -11.49
CA TYR A 203 -16.26 0.11 -12.60
C TYR A 203 -15.91 -0.79 -13.79
N LEU A 204 -16.07 -0.26 -14.99
CA LEU A 204 -15.66 -0.90 -16.23
C LEU A 204 -14.24 -0.45 -16.60
N ARG A 205 -13.42 -1.40 -17.00
CA ARG A 205 -12.14 -1.14 -17.70
C ARG A 205 -12.31 -1.53 -19.14
N GLU A 206 -12.15 -0.58 -20.05
CA GLU A 206 -12.43 -0.76 -21.47
C GLU A 206 -11.22 -0.35 -22.29
N PHE A 207 -10.77 -1.26 -23.16
CA PHE A 207 -9.74 -0.98 -24.13
C PHE A 207 -10.34 -1.15 -25.52
N GLU A 208 -10.69 -0.04 -26.15
CA GLU A 208 -11.06 -0.05 -27.56
C GLU A 208 -9.79 -0.08 -28.41
N LYS A 209 -9.70 -1.07 -29.29
CA LYS A 209 -8.61 -1.21 -30.24
C LYS A 209 -8.97 -0.44 -31.52
N ASN A 210 -9.16 0.87 -31.44
CA ASN A 210 -9.52 1.70 -32.60
C ASN A 210 -8.68 2.99 -32.63
N VAL A 211 -8.33 3.64 -33.74
CA VAL A 211 -8.33 3.44 -35.21
C VAL A 211 -7.49 4.65 -35.71
N ASN A 212 -6.68 4.48 -36.77
CA ASN A 212 -5.91 5.51 -37.49
C ASN A 212 -6.00 6.96 -36.98
N TRP A 213 -4.98 7.41 -36.25
CA TRP A 213 -4.72 8.84 -36.12
C TRP A 213 -4.05 9.30 -37.43
N SER A 214 -4.85 9.74 -38.39
CA SER A 214 -4.35 10.56 -39.49
C SER A 214 -3.93 11.91 -38.90
N PHE A 215 -2.62 12.17 -38.94
CA PHE A 215 -2.01 13.47 -38.66
C PHE A 215 -2.43 14.51 -39.69
#